data_AF-A0A9N8IZB1-F1
#
_entry.id   AF-A0A9N8IZB1-F1
#
_cell.length_a   1.000
_cell.length_b   1.000
_cell.length_c   1.000
_cell.angle_alpha   90.00
_cell.angle_beta   90.00
_cell.angle_gamma   90.00
#
_symmetry.space_group_name_H-M   'P 1'
#
loop_
_entity.id
_entity.type
_entity.pdbx_description
1 polymer ?
#
loop_
_entity_poly.entity_id
_entity_poly.type
_entity_poly.pdbx_seq_one_letter_code
_entity_poly.pdbx_strand_id
1 'polypeptide(L)'
;MKINHTFFQLKLILIGILLFQIQFGFSQETENSALYKIIMSKDSLLFNIGFNTCNIKQFEDLLTEDFEFFHDKDSISDKGRFLKTLKNGLCGSPTTYQSRRELVDGSTEIYPMYKKGVLYGAIQIGTHRFYETSAGKPEQFGSIAKFTHVWLLKNKDWKLARSLSYNHQMTSSAPTKSNLFDNDDLTEKWLKENKVPALGIGIITDGKLKQVKVFGELKKGVTAPYNTIWNVASLTKPITAITTLKLVSSGKWDLDEPLYKYWTDPDIANDPYLKLLTTRIVLSHQTGFPNWRFLNKSKKLDFKFKPGTKYQYSGEGFEYLRKALEKKFHKTLEQLASKLVFEPIKMNDSQLIWNDKIDLSRYAINYDNKGNAYEPVKNKTANAADDLLTTIEDYGKFLCSVINSEGLSKKVFDDMNAHQVTTKKDKYFGLGFEIYDFGNGEYALSHGGADQGVQTLFFILPKTKQGLVVFTNVDDGYKVYKDLLLHYLGENGQKLIDIETK
;
A
#
# COMPACT_ATOMS: atom_id res chain seq x y z
N MET A 1 -83.98 18.38 11.72
CA MET A 1 -83.53 19.38 12.72
C MET A 1 -82.03 19.58 12.53
N LYS A 2 -81.66 20.74 11.99
CA LYS A 2 -80.35 21.42 11.90
C LYS A 2 -79.08 20.62 11.52
N ILE A 3 -78.71 20.76 10.24
CA ILE A 3 -77.35 20.82 9.71
C ILE A 3 -76.85 22.27 9.86
N ASN A 4 -75.59 22.49 10.27
CA ASN A 4 -74.69 23.62 9.90
C ASN A 4 -73.45 23.62 10.82
N HIS A 5 -72.25 23.40 10.27
CA HIS A 5 -71.28 24.40 9.79
C HIS A 5 -70.50 25.08 10.92
N THR A 6 -69.21 24.71 11.05
CA THR A 6 -68.07 25.67 11.03
C THR A 6 -66.75 24.89 10.94
N PHE A 7 -66.48 24.38 9.75
CA PHE A 7 -65.12 24.14 9.26
C PHE A 7 -64.76 25.40 8.48
N PHE A 8 -63.98 26.31 9.08
CA PHE A 8 -63.08 27.29 8.45
C PHE A 8 -62.76 28.38 9.49
N GLN A 9 -61.51 28.42 9.93
CA GLN A 9 -60.65 29.62 10.04
C GLN A 9 -59.54 29.37 11.06
N LEU A 10 -58.38 28.93 10.57
CA LEU A 10 -57.13 29.63 10.82
C LEU A 10 -56.12 29.19 9.74
N LYS A 11 -56.11 29.95 8.65
CA LYS A 11 -54.97 30.02 7.74
C LYS A 11 -53.83 30.73 8.47
N LEU A 12 -52.62 30.40 8.04
CA LEU A 12 -51.35 31.08 8.31
C LEU A 12 -50.79 30.83 9.71
N ILE A 13 -49.88 29.86 9.80
CA ILE A 13 -48.51 30.03 10.32
C ILE A 13 -47.77 28.69 10.10
N LEU A 14 -46.63 28.78 9.40
CA LEU A 14 -45.63 27.73 9.19
C LEU A 14 -45.99 26.52 8.30
N ILE A 15 -46.35 26.81 7.05
CA ILE A 15 -45.71 26.08 5.93
C ILE A 15 -44.28 26.66 5.83
N GLY A 16 -43.43 26.23 6.76
CA GLY A 16 -41.99 26.43 6.71
C GLY A 16 -41.45 25.49 5.65
N ILE A 17 -41.61 25.89 4.39
CA ILE A 17 -40.87 25.36 3.26
C ILE A 17 -39.43 25.25 3.71
N LEU A 18 -38.96 24.01 3.86
CA LEU A 18 -37.56 23.67 3.94
C LEU A 18 -36.98 24.02 2.55
N LEU A 19 -36.82 25.32 2.28
CA LEU A 19 -35.85 25.85 1.33
C LEU A 19 -34.51 25.59 2.00
N PHE A 20 -34.12 24.31 2.03
CA PHE A 20 -32.73 23.94 2.05
C PHE A 20 -32.19 24.55 0.76
N GLN A 21 -31.65 25.76 0.88
CA GLN A 21 -30.70 26.24 -0.09
C GLN A 21 -29.57 25.23 -0.04
N ILE A 22 -29.63 24.26 -0.94
CA ILE A 22 -28.48 23.52 -1.40
C ILE A 22 -27.58 24.61 -1.96
N GLN A 23 -26.70 25.12 -1.10
CA GLN A 23 -25.52 25.79 -1.59
C GLN A 23 -24.79 24.70 -2.35
N PHE A 24 -24.88 24.78 -3.68
CA PHE A 24 -24.04 24.01 -4.57
C PHE A 24 -22.60 24.30 -4.14
N GLY A 25 -22.04 23.39 -3.34
CA GLY A 25 -20.60 23.36 -3.10
C GLY A 25 -19.94 23.30 -4.46
N PHE A 26 -18.80 23.99 -4.59
CA PHE A 26 -17.98 24.01 -5.80
C PHE A 26 -17.61 22.58 -6.19
N SER A 27 -18.47 21.95 -6.99
CA SER A 27 -18.23 20.62 -7.52
C SER A 27 -17.22 20.78 -8.63
N GLN A 28 -16.12 20.06 -8.50
CA GLN A 28 -15.25 19.75 -9.63
C GLN A 28 -16.11 19.35 -10.84
N GLU A 29 -15.77 19.90 -12.01
CA GLU A 29 -16.41 19.50 -13.26
C GLU A 29 -16.15 18.03 -13.56
N THR A 30 -17.17 17.30 -14.00
CA THR A 30 -16.97 15.95 -14.51
C THR A 30 -16.19 15.98 -15.81
N GLU A 31 -15.38 14.95 -16.08
CA GLU A 31 -14.52 14.85 -17.27
C GLU A 31 -15.30 14.96 -18.60
N ASN A 32 -16.60 14.63 -18.57
CA ASN A 32 -17.46 14.67 -19.75
C ASN A 32 -18.13 16.02 -19.99
N SER A 33 -18.03 16.97 -19.06
CA SER A 33 -18.66 18.29 -19.18
C SER A 33 -18.07 19.10 -20.35
N ALA A 34 -18.87 20.03 -20.87
CA ALA A 34 -18.42 20.92 -21.94
C ALA A 34 -17.26 21.83 -21.49
N LEU A 35 -17.33 22.35 -20.26
CA LEU A 35 -16.28 23.21 -19.71
C LEU A 35 -14.96 22.45 -19.55
N TYR A 36 -15.00 21.22 -19.00
CA TYR A 36 -13.81 20.38 -18.85
C TYR A 36 -13.11 20.19 -20.20
N LYS A 37 -13.85 19.77 -21.23
CA LYS A 37 -13.31 19.57 -22.58
C LYS A 37 -12.71 20.83 -23.19
N ILE A 38 -13.35 21.99 -22.99
CA ILE A 38 -12.85 23.28 -23.49
C ILE A 38 -11.52 23.64 -22.81
N ILE A 39 -11.46 23.56 -21.49
CA ILE A 39 -10.24 23.92 -20.74
C ILE A 39 -9.09 22.95 -21.05
N MET A 40 -9.38 21.64 -21.13
CA MET A 40 -8.39 20.65 -21.56
C MET A 40 -7.88 20.90 -22.98
N SER A 41 -8.75 21.33 -23.90
CA SER A 41 -8.34 21.73 -25.24
C SER A 41 -7.42 22.95 -25.21
N LYS A 42 -7.71 23.95 -24.38
CA LYS A 42 -6.87 25.16 -24.21
C LYS A 42 -5.53 24.84 -23.56
N ASP A 43 -5.50 23.96 -22.58
CA ASP A 43 -4.28 23.44 -21.96
C ASP A 43 -3.40 22.69 -22.99
N SER A 44 -4.02 21.82 -23.80
CA SER A 44 -3.33 21.12 -24.89
C SER A 44 -2.74 22.09 -25.92
N LEU A 45 -3.45 23.15 -26.31
CA LEU A 45 -2.90 24.18 -27.19
C LEU A 45 -1.71 24.93 -26.53
N LEU A 46 -1.79 25.19 -25.23
CA LEU A 46 -0.74 25.87 -24.47
C LEU A 46 0.54 25.03 -24.42
N PHE A 47 0.44 23.73 -24.11
CA PHE A 47 1.64 22.89 -23.91
C PHE A 47 2.03 22.05 -25.12
N ASN A 48 1.10 21.34 -25.76
CA ASN A 48 1.46 20.48 -26.88
C ASN A 48 1.86 21.27 -28.13
N ILE A 49 1.27 22.46 -28.32
CA ILE A 49 1.63 23.34 -29.43
C ILE A 49 2.58 24.44 -28.94
N GLY A 50 2.16 25.27 -27.97
CA GLY A 50 2.98 26.39 -27.51
C GLY A 50 4.34 25.95 -26.97
N PHE A 51 4.35 25.17 -25.88
CA PHE A 51 5.58 24.82 -25.14
C PHE A 51 6.43 23.78 -25.89
N ASN A 52 5.84 22.63 -26.20
CA ASN A 52 6.56 21.46 -26.70
C ASN A 52 7.11 21.65 -28.11
N THR A 53 6.51 22.53 -28.92
CA THR A 53 7.02 22.89 -30.26
C THR A 53 7.68 24.27 -30.31
N CYS A 54 7.82 24.93 -29.16
CA CYS A 54 8.36 26.29 -29.05
C CYS A 54 7.65 27.34 -29.94
N ASN A 55 6.34 27.18 -30.15
CA ASN A 55 5.52 28.14 -30.87
C ASN A 55 5.13 29.32 -29.96
N ILE A 56 5.97 30.36 -29.93
CA ILE A 56 5.78 31.53 -29.05
C ILE A 56 4.49 32.30 -29.38
N LYS A 57 4.11 32.36 -30.67
CA LYS A 57 2.86 33.03 -31.09
C LYS A 57 1.63 32.35 -30.47
N GLN A 58 1.66 31.03 -30.36
CA GLN A 58 0.57 30.27 -29.73
C GLN A 58 0.40 30.62 -28.24
N PHE A 59 1.49 30.87 -27.52
CA PHE A 59 1.40 31.39 -26.15
C PHE A 59 0.79 32.79 -26.16
N GLU A 60 1.35 33.70 -26.94
CA GLU A 60 0.88 35.10 -27.00
C GLU A 60 -0.62 35.19 -27.28
N ASP A 61 -1.12 34.35 -28.19
CA ASP A 61 -2.54 34.25 -28.55
C ASP A 61 -3.40 33.68 -27.40
N LEU A 62 -2.86 32.90 -26.46
CA LEU A 62 -3.60 32.30 -25.34
C LEU A 62 -3.53 33.11 -24.04
N LEU A 63 -2.60 34.05 -23.90
CA LEU A 63 -2.41 34.82 -22.67
C LEU A 63 -3.24 36.11 -22.64
N THR A 64 -3.73 36.52 -21.47
CA THR A 64 -4.27 37.87 -21.28
C THR A 64 -3.17 38.93 -21.28
N GLU A 65 -3.49 40.19 -21.59
CA GLU A 65 -2.54 41.30 -21.49
C GLU A 65 -1.94 41.45 -20.09
N ASP A 66 -2.75 41.22 -19.05
CA ASP A 66 -2.37 41.27 -17.64
C ASP A 66 -1.91 39.91 -17.08
N PHE A 67 -1.33 39.05 -17.91
CA PHE A 67 -0.89 37.71 -17.48
C PHE A 67 0.27 37.77 -16.49
N GLU A 68 0.21 36.90 -15.47
CA GLU A 68 1.30 36.68 -14.50
C GLU A 68 1.63 35.19 -14.37
N PHE A 69 2.93 34.89 -14.40
CA PHE A 69 3.50 33.57 -14.17
C PHE A 69 4.22 33.54 -12.82
N PHE A 70 3.93 32.53 -12.01
CA PHE A 70 4.56 32.28 -10.72
C PHE A 70 5.30 30.95 -10.81
N HIS A 71 6.57 30.97 -10.41
CA HIS A 71 7.42 29.79 -10.37
C HIS A 71 8.04 29.69 -8.97
N ASP A 72 8.15 28.50 -8.40
CA ASP A 72 8.72 28.32 -7.05
C ASP A 72 10.25 28.34 -7.01
N LYS A 73 10.92 28.03 -8.13
CA LYS A 73 12.39 28.09 -8.28
C LYS A 73 12.89 29.33 -9.01
N ASP A 74 11.98 30.19 -9.47
CA ASP A 74 12.31 31.45 -10.15
C ASP A 74 11.40 32.55 -9.58
N SER A 75 11.48 33.76 -10.11
CA SER A 75 10.66 34.90 -9.72
C SER A 75 9.34 34.98 -10.48
N ILE A 76 8.47 35.89 -10.05
CA ILE A 76 7.23 36.24 -10.76
C ILE A 76 7.59 36.94 -12.09
N SER A 77 6.91 36.55 -13.15
CA SER A 77 7.09 37.13 -14.50
C SER A 77 5.77 37.63 -15.08
N ASP A 78 5.76 38.84 -15.62
CA ASP A 78 4.67 39.34 -16.48
C ASP A 78 4.71 38.69 -17.88
N LYS A 79 3.68 38.92 -18.71
CA LYS A 79 3.60 38.41 -20.10
C LYS A 79 4.85 38.68 -20.92
N GLY A 80 5.36 39.92 -20.91
CA GLY A 80 6.50 40.32 -21.73
C GLY A 80 7.79 39.62 -21.32
N ARG A 81 8.08 39.61 -20.02
CA ARG A 81 9.22 38.88 -19.45
C ARG A 81 9.09 37.38 -19.68
N PHE A 82 7.92 36.79 -19.43
CA PHE A 82 7.68 35.35 -19.62
C PHE A 82 7.97 34.91 -21.06
N LEU A 83 7.38 35.59 -22.06
CA LEU A 83 7.59 35.25 -23.47
C LEU A 83 9.05 35.44 -23.90
N LYS A 84 9.72 36.48 -23.40
CA LYS A 84 11.14 36.72 -23.68
C LYS A 84 12.03 35.64 -23.06
N THR A 85 11.80 35.27 -21.81
CA THR A 85 12.53 34.21 -21.11
C THR A 85 12.31 32.85 -21.77
N LEU A 86 11.07 32.54 -22.17
CA LEU A 86 10.77 31.31 -22.90
C LEU A 86 11.52 31.26 -24.24
N LYS A 87 11.41 32.33 -25.04
CA LYS A 87 12.04 32.44 -26.36
C LYS A 87 13.56 32.36 -26.31
N ASN A 88 14.19 33.03 -25.35
CA ASN A 88 15.65 33.11 -25.25
C ASN A 88 16.27 32.01 -24.37
N GLY A 89 15.47 31.32 -23.57
CA GLY A 89 15.88 30.22 -22.70
C GLY A 89 15.51 28.88 -23.31
N LEU A 90 14.44 28.25 -22.80
CA LEU A 90 14.01 26.89 -23.16
C LEU A 90 13.78 26.70 -24.67
N CYS A 91 13.41 27.76 -25.40
CA CYS A 91 13.18 27.72 -26.84
C CYS A 91 14.28 28.41 -27.67
N GLY A 92 15.40 28.81 -27.04
CA GLY A 92 16.49 29.52 -27.73
C GLY A 92 17.32 28.63 -28.66
N SER A 93 17.51 27.36 -28.28
CA SER A 93 18.31 26.38 -29.04
C SER A 93 17.74 24.96 -28.91
N PRO A 94 16.60 24.64 -29.56
CA PRO A 94 15.93 23.33 -29.44
C PRO A 94 16.82 22.15 -29.85
N THR A 95 17.85 22.40 -30.66
CA THR A 95 18.82 21.39 -31.11
C THR A 95 19.85 21.02 -30.05
N THR A 96 20.08 21.89 -29.05
CA THR A 96 21.06 21.66 -27.97
C THR A 96 20.41 21.24 -26.67
N TYR A 97 19.25 21.83 -26.36
CA TYR A 97 18.47 21.53 -25.18
C TYR A 97 16.99 21.85 -25.44
N GLN A 98 16.10 20.93 -25.08
CA GLN A 98 14.66 21.16 -25.16
C GLN A 98 13.98 20.53 -23.94
N SER A 99 13.01 21.25 -23.36
CA SER A 99 12.11 20.69 -22.36
C SER A 99 10.75 20.39 -22.99
N ARG A 100 10.21 19.20 -22.69
CA ARG A 100 8.86 18.79 -23.06
C ARG A 100 8.02 18.64 -21.80
N ARG A 101 6.82 19.20 -21.81
CA ARG A 101 5.85 19.16 -20.73
C ARG A 101 4.71 18.21 -21.09
N GLU A 102 4.31 17.37 -20.14
CA GLU A 102 3.24 16.38 -20.30
C GLU A 102 2.31 16.41 -19.10
N LEU A 103 1.01 16.55 -19.35
CA LEU A 103 0.00 16.52 -18.29
C LEU A 103 -0.16 15.09 -17.78
N VAL A 104 -0.16 14.89 -16.47
CA VAL A 104 -0.37 13.57 -15.88
C VAL A 104 -1.85 13.20 -16.02
N ASP A 105 -2.13 12.10 -16.72
CA ASP A 105 -3.47 11.56 -16.89
C ASP A 105 -4.19 11.37 -15.55
N GLY A 106 -5.45 11.79 -15.49
CA GLY A 106 -6.27 11.72 -14.27
C GLY A 106 -5.90 12.70 -13.16
N SER A 107 -4.88 13.55 -13.33
CA SER A 107 -4.48 14.53 -12.31
C SER A 107 -5.23 15.86 -12.36
N THR A 108 -6.07 16.08 -13.38
CA THR A 108 -6.67 17.39 -13.63
C THR A 108 -8.01 17.56 -12.91
N GLU A 109 -8.13 18.67 -12.21
CA GLU A 109 -9.39 19.12 -11.64
C GLU A 109 -9.72 20.51 -12.19
N ILE A 110 -10.99 20.73 -12.55
CA ILE A 110 -11.47 22.00 -13.10
C ILE A 110 -12.64 22.50 -12.27
N TYR A 111 -12.51 23.75 -11.83
CA TYR A 111 -13.48 24.43 -10.97
C TYR A 111 -14.03 25.67 -11.68
N PRO A 112 -15.34 25.74 -11.97
CA PRO A 112 -15.93 26.88 -12.66
C PRO A 112 -16.00 28.11 -11.75
N MET A 113 -15.83 29.29 -12.33
CA MET A 113 -15.93 30.57 -11.63
C MET A 113 -17.12 31.38 -12.15
N TYR A 114 -18.05 31.70 -11.26
CA TYR A 114 -19.28 32.43 -11.57
C TYR A 114 -19.31 33.80 -10.89
N LYS A 115 -19.77 34.82 -11.61
CA LYS A 115 -20.06 36.16 -11.06
C LYS A 115 -21.51 36.49 -11.37
N LYS A 116 -22.33 36.64 -10.33
CA LYS A 116 -23.79 36.85 -10.45
C LYS A 116 -24.46 35.78 -11.35
N GLY A 117 -24.05 34.51 -11.18
CA GLY A 117 -24.58 33.37 -11.95
C GLY A 117 -24.03 33.21 -13.37
N VAL A 118 -23.18 34.13 -13.84
CA VAL A 118 -22.58 34.06 -15.18
C VAL A 118 -21.17 33.47 -15.09
N LEU A 119 -20.91 32.41 -15.86
CA LEU A 119 -19.58 31.81 -15.99
C LEU A 119 -18.62 32.83 -16.61
N TYR A 120 -17.54 33.15 -15.90
CA TYR A 120 -16.54 34.11 -16.39
C TYR A 120 -15.11 33.58 -16.34
N GLY A 121 -14.90 32.42 -15.70
CA GLY A 121 -13.58 31.83 -15.59
C GLY A 121 -13.63 30.37 -15.12
N ALA A 122 -12.45 29.77 -15.04
CA ALA A 122 -12.25 28.44 -14.50
C ALA A 122 -10.85 28.36 -13.87
N ILE A 123 -10.74 27.68 -12.74
CA ILE A 123 -9.48 27.28 -12.14
C ILE A 123 -9.20 25.85 -12.58
N GLN A 124 -8.05 25.64 -13.20
CA GLN A 124 -7.56 24.31 -13.54
C GLN A 124 -6.35 24.02 -12.66
N ILE A 125 -6.36 22.87 -12.00
CA ILE A 125 -5.21 22.37 -11.24
C ILE A 125 -4.82 21.00 -11.75
N GLY A 126 -3.55 20.65 -11.60
CA GLY A 126 -3.10 19.31 -11.92
C GLY A 126 -1.60 19.16 -11.75
N THR A 127 -1.06 18.11 -12.39
CA THR A 127 0.36 17.78 -12.30
C THR A 127 0.95 17.62 -13.69
N HIS A 128 2.13 18.20 -13.91
CA HIS A 128 2.90 18.05 -15.14
C HIS A 128 4.22 17.32 -14.89
N ARG A 129 4.59 16.47 -15.84
CA ARG A 129 5.92 15.90 -16.00
C ARG A 129 6.72 16.74 -16.99
N PHE A 130 8.00 16.91 -16.70
CA PHE A 130 8.96 17.58 -17.55
C PHE A 130 9.99 16.56 -17.99
N TYR A 131 10.23 16.51 -19.29
CA TYR A 131 11.29 15.75 -19.92
C TYR A 131 12.29 16.71 -20.53
N GLU A 132 13.54 16.30 -20.60
CA GLU A 132 14.66 17.09 -21.07
C GLU A 132 15.41 16.31 -22.14
N THR A 133 15.66 16.94 -23.27
CA THR A 133 16.48 16.39 -24.36
C THR A 133 17.68 17.29 -24.54
N SER A 134 18.88 16.70 -24.60
CA SER A 134 20.13 17.42 -24.84
C SER A 134 20.85 16.86 -26.07
N ALA A 135 21.70 17.66 -26.71
CA ALA A 135 22.41 17.27 -27.95
C ALA A 135 23.02 15.85 -27.87
N GLY A 136 22.57 14.97 -28.76
CA GLY A 136 23.09 13.59 -28.87
C GLY A 136 22.68 12.63 -27.76
N LYS A 137 21.79 13.03 -26.84
CA LYS A 137 21.26 12.17 -25.77
C LYS A 137 19.76 11.90 -25.98
N PRO A 138 19.26 10.70 -25.63
CA PRO A 138 17.83 10.44 -25.64
C PRO A 138 17.12 11.37 -24.63
N GLU A 139 15.83 11.62 -24.87
CA GLU A 139 14.98 12.33 -23.93
C GLU A 139 14.97 11.61 -22.58
N GLN A 140 15.15 12.36 -21.51
CA GLN A 140 15.13 11.85 -20.14
C GLN A 140 14.09 12.59 -19.33
N PHE A 141 13.52 11.92 -18.34
CA PHE A 141 12.66 12.58 -17.37
C PHE A 141 13.49 13.58 -16.53
N GLY A 142 13.01 14.81 -16.40
CA GLY A 142 13.66 15.89 -15.66
C GLY A 142 13.03 16.13 -14.29
N SER A 143 11.73 16.43 -14.25
CA SER A 143 11.04 16.76 -12.99
C SER A 143 9.53 16.58 -13.06
N ILE A 144 8.88 16.67 -11.90
CA ILE A 144 7.43 16.80 -11.78
C ILE A 144 7.09 18.11 -11.06
N ALA A 145 6.00 18.75 -11.47
CA ALA A 145 5.50 19.94 -10.79
C ALA A 145 3.98 19.97 -10.76
N LYS A 146 3.43 20.53 -9.68
CA LYS A 146 2.01 20.90 -9.63
C LYS A 146 1.83 22.22 -10.36
N PHE A 147 0.64 22.40 -10.93
CA PHE A 147 0.27 23.67 -11.52
C PHE A 147 -1.13 24.12 -11.12
N THR A 148 -1.34 25.42 -11.19
CA THR A 148 -2.66 26.05 -11.10
C THR A 148 -2.77 27.12 -12.17
N HIS A 149 -3.79 27.02 -13.01
CA HIS A 149 -4.13 27.98 -14.03
C HIS A 149 -5.44 28.66 -13.71
N VAL A 150 -5.48 29.97 -13.96
CA VAL A 150 -6.74 30.74 -13.96
C VAL A 150 -7.04 31.13 -15.40
N TRP A 151 -8.08 30.51 -15.95
CA TRP A 151 -8.61 30.79 -17.27
C TRP A 151 -9.77 31.78 -17.15
N LEU A 152 -9.78 32.82 -17.99
CA LEU A 152 -10.85 33.81 -18.06
C LEU A 152 -11.52 33.77 -19.42
N LEU A 153 -12.85 33.83 -19.43
CA LEU A 153 -13.65 33.95 -20.64
C LEU A 153 -13.78 35.43 -21.02
N LYS A 154 -12.96 35.89 -21.97
CA LYS A 154 -12.95 37.27 -22.49
C LYS A 154 -13.41 37.26 -23.95
N ASN A 155 -14.46 38.03 -24.28
CA ASN A 155 -14.99 38.13 -25.65
C ASN A 155 -15.30 36.78 -26.31
N LYS A 156 -15.88 35.84 -25.55
CA LYS A 156 -16.16 34.45 -25.96
C LYS A 156 -14.94 33.57 -26.23
N ASP A 157 -13.73 34.03 -25.89
CA ASP A 157 -12.51 33.24 -25.96
C ASP A 157 -11.89 33.03 -24.57
N TRP A 158 -11.34 31.84 -24.34
CA TRP A 158 -10.69 31.50 -23.08
C TRP A 158 -9.22 31.86 -23.16
N LYS A 159 -8.79 32.72 -22.24
CA LYS A 159 -7.42 33.21 -22.11
C LYS A 159 -6.85 32.89 -20.73
N LEU A 160 -5.59 32.52 -20.66
CA LEU A 160 -4.88 32.26 -19.41
C LEU A 160 -4.45 33.59 -18.78
N ALA A 161 -4.93 33.83 -17.57
CA ALA A 161 -4.63 35.05 -16.82
C ALA A 161 -3.53 34.83 -15.78
N ARG A 162 -3.50 33.67 -15.13
CA ARG A 162 -2.49 33.35 -14.13
C ARG A 162 -2.03 31.92 -14.31
N SER A 163 -0.74 31.69 -14.17
CA SER A 163 -0.16 30.34 -14.16
C SER A 163 0.84 30.20 -13.03
N LEU A 164 0.55 29.31 -12.10
CA LEU A 164 1.43 28.93 -11.02
C LEU A 164 2.03 27.56 -11.37
N SER A 165 3.35 27.46 -11.37
CA SER A 165 4.09 26.19 -11.50
C SER A 165 4.94 26.03 -10.24
N TYR A 166 4.66 25.03 -9.42
CA TYR A 166 5.20 24.94 -8.06
C TYR A 166 5.34 23.50 -7.58
N ASN A 167 6.05 23.34 -6.47
CA ASN A 167 6.49 22.04 -5.97
C ASN A 167 7.28 21.29 -7.06
N HIS A 168 8.22 21.98 -7.72
CA HIS A 168 9.12 21.35 -8.69
C HIS A 168 10.08 20.44 -7.94
N GLN A 169 9.74 19.17 -7.89
CA GLN A 169 10.59 18.16 -7.29
C GLN A 169 11.56 17.70 -8.37
N MET A 170 12.83 18.11 -8.23
CA MET A 170 13.89 17.38 -8.92
C MET A 170 13.85 15.99 -8.31
N THR A 171 13.67 14.97 -9.14
CA THR A 171 13.92 13.62 -8.67
C THR A 171 15.42 13.50 -8.46
N SER A 172 15.90 13.81 -7.25
CA SER A 172 17.04 13.09 -6.69
C SER A 172 16.59 11.63 -6.66
N SER A 173 16.88 10.89 -7.74
CA SER A 173 16.53 9.47 -7.86
C SER A 173 15.18 9.14 -7.21
N ALA A 174 14.07 9.58 -7.81
CA ALA A 174 12.97 8.63 -7.86
C ALA A 174 13.63 7.39 -8.47
N PRO A 175 13.56 6.22 -7.81
CA PRO A 175 14.16 5.01 -8.37
C PRO A 175 13.57 4.92 -9.77
N THR A 176 14.42 5.05 -10.78
CA THR A 176 14.04 4.77 -12.15
C THR A 176 13.35 3.43 -12.04
N LYS A 177 12.07 3.35 -12.44
CA LYS A 177 11.36 2.08 -12.48
C LYS A 177 12.22 1.19 -13.35
N SER A 178 12.95 0.30 -12.69
CA SER A 178 14.08 -0.36 -13.31
C SER A 178 13.47 -1.40 -14.20
N ASN A 179 13.71 -1.33 -15.51
CA ASN A 179 13.26 -2.39 -16.42
C ASN A 179 13.78 -3.78 -15.99
N LEU A 180 14.72 -3.83 -15.03
CA LEU A 180 15.20 -5.03 -14.36
C LEU A 180 14.10 -6.05 -14.07
N PHE A 181 13.00 -5.67 -13.41
CA PHE A 181 11.94 -6.61 -13.03
C PHE A 181 10.77 -6.69 -14.04
N ASP A 182 10.85 -5.91 -15.11
CA ASP A 182 9.92 -5.93 -16.24
C ASP A 182 10.42 -6.82 -17.38
N ASN A 183 11.69 -7.25 -17.35
CA ASN A 183 12.30 -8.21 -18.28
C ASN A 183 12.83 -9.43 -17.50
N ASP A 184 12.29 -10.59 -17.82
CA ASP A 184 12.57 -11.83 -17.09
C ASP A 184 14.05 -12.26 -17.21
N ASP A 185 14.69 -12.09 -18.39
CA ASP A 185 16.10 -12.41 -18.58
C ASP A 185 17.03 -11.49 -17.76
N LEU A 186 16.70 -10.21 -17.66
CA LEU A 186 17.44 -9.26 -16.82
C LEU A 186 17.28 -9.61 -15.33
N THR A 187 16.07 -9.99 -14.91
CA THR A 187 15.81 -10.46 -13.54
C THR A 187 16.63 -11.70 -13.23
N GLU A 188 16.60 -12.71 -14.09
CA GLU A 188 17.36 -13.96 -13.95
C GLU A 188 18.87 -13.72 -13.86
N LYS A 189 19.40 -12.84 -14.72
CA LYS A 189 20.82 -12.46 -14.66
C LYS A 189 21.18 -11.78 -13.35
N TRP A 190 20.36 -10.83 -12.92
CA TRP A 190 20.58 -10.09 -11.68
C TRP A 190 20.49 -10.99 -10.44
N LEU A 191 19.58 -11.96 -10.41
CA LEU A 191 19.51 -12.95 -9.32
C LEU A 191 20.79 -13.77 -9.20
N LYS A 192 21.37 -14.20 -10.33
CA LYS A 192 22.65 -14.91 -10.37
C LYS A 192 23.80 -14.04 -9.86
N GLU A 193 23.86 -12.78 -10.31
CA GLU A 193 24.88 -11.81 -9.84
C GLU A 193 24.77 -11.53 -8.34
N ASN A 194 23.53 -11.50 -7.82
CA ASN A 194 23.26 -11.29 -6.40
C ASN A 194 23.26 -12.59 -5.58
N LYS A 195 23.52 -13.76 -6.19
CA LYS A 195 23.51 -15.07 -5.51
C LYS A 195 22.20 -15.36 -4.78
N VAL A 196 21.07 -15.06 -5.40
CA VAL A 196 19.73 -15.40 -4.90
C VAL A 196 19.21 -16.58 -5.72
N PRO A 197 19.12 -17.80 -5.16
CA PRO A 197 18.79 -18.99 -5.92
C PRO A 197 17.40 -18.94 -6.55
N ALA A 198 16.38 -18.54 -5.78
CA ALA A 198 15.03 -18.35 -6.29
C ALA A 198 14.37 -17.10 -5.70
N LEU A 199 13.50 -16.48 -6.49
CA LEU A 199 12.71 -15.31 -6.12
C LEU A 199 11.26 -15.50 -6.57
N GLY A 200 10.33 -15.44 -5.62
CA GLY A 200 8.89 -15.34 -5.87
C GLY A 200 8.38 -13.92 -5.64
N ILE A 201 7.55 -13.41 -6.55
CA ILE A 201 6.96 -12.07 -6.49
C ILE A 201 5.47 -12.15 -6.80
N GLY A 202 4.63 -11.59 -5.93
CA GLY A 202 3.20 -11.38 -6.19
C GLY A 202 2.85 -9.90 -6.15
N ILE A 203 2.13 -9.42 -7.15
CA ILE A 203 1.80 -7.99 -7.32
C ILE A 203 0.29 -7.81 -7.22
N ILE A 204 -0.13 -6.99 -6.26
CA ILE A 204 -1.54 -6.70 -5.98
C ILE A 204 -1.84 -5.28 -6.48
N THR A 205 -2.89 -5.15 -7.28
CA THR A 205 -3.41 -3.86 -7.77
C THR A 205 -4.93 -3.92 -7.80
N ASP A 206 -5.58 -2.83 -7.38
CA ASP A 206 -7.04 -2.74 -7.22
C ASP A 206 -7.60 -3.85 -6.31
N GLY A 207 -6.81 -4.28 -5.33
CA GLY A 207 -7.18 -5.30 -4.35
C GLY A 207 -7.24 -6.71 -4.94
N LYS A 208 -6.60 -6.93 -6.08
CA LYS A 208 -6.52 -8.23 -6.77
C LYS A 208 -5.07 -8.59 -7.09
N LEU A 209 -4.73 -9.86 -6.96
CA LEU A 209 -3.44 -10.39 -7.40
C LEU A 209 -3.41 -10.36 -8.94
N LYS A 210 -2.60 -9.48 -9.51
CA LYS A 210 -2.51 -9.25 -10.96
C LYS A 210 -1.42 -10.08 -11.62
N GLN A 211 -0.33 -10.31 -10.91
CA GLN A 211 0.83 -11.02 -11.42
C GLN A 211 1.42 -11.89 -10.33
N VAL A 212 1.88 -13.07 -10.74
CA VAL A 212 2.73 -13.98 -9.99
C VAL A 212 3.93 -14.25 -10.87
N LYS A 213 5.12 -13.96 -10.37
CA LYS A 213 6.39 -14.23 -11.04
C LYS A 213 7.25 -15.09 -10.13
N VAL A 214 7.86 -16.13 -10.68
CA VAL A 214 8.82 -16.98 -9.97
C VAL A 214 10.03 -17.15 -10.88
N PHE A 215 11.21 -16.91 -10.32
CA PHE A 215 12.49 -16.89 -11.02
C PHE A 215 13.50 -17.80 -10.32
N GLY A 216 14.53 -18.20 -11.07
CA GLY A 216 15.65 -18.97 -10.57
C GLY A 216 15.33 -20.46 -10.37
N GLU A 217 15.99 -21.07 -9.39
CA GLU A 217 16.01 -22.52 -9.17
C GLU A 217 15.51 -22.89 -7.76
N LEU A 218 14.47 -23.74 -7.70
CA LEU A 218 13.95 -24.25 -6.42
C LEU A 218 14.96 -25.21 -5.75
N LYS A 219 15.80 -25.84 -6.55
CA LYS A 219 16.98 -26.59 -6.13
C LYS A 219 18.00 -26.55 -7.26
N LYS A 220 19.29 -26.65 -6.94
CA LYS A 220 20.39 -26.58 -7.92
C LYS A 220 20.11 -27.41 -9.18
N GLY A 221 20.08 -26.74 -10.34
CA GLY A 221 19.83 -27.31 -11.66
C GLY A 221 18.36 -27.58 -11.99
N VAL A 222 17.41 -27.16 -11.15
CA VAL A 222 15.96 -27.32 -11.38
C VAL A 222 15.27 -25.98 -11.20
N THR A 223 14.77 -25.45 -12.32
CA THR A 223 14.01 -24.21 -12.38
C THR A 223 12.81 -24.22 -11.44
N ALA A 224 12.59 -23.12 -10.74
CA ALA A 224 11.43 -22.90 -9.89
C ALA A 224 10.16 -22.70 -10.75
N PRO A 225 9.13 -23.58 -10.68
CA PRO A 225 7.89 -23.35 -11.39
C PRO A 225 7.08 -22.22 -10.73
N TYR A 226 6.09 -21.67 -11.45
CA TYR A 226 5.24 -20.58 -10.94
C TYR A 226 4.54 -20.92 -9.61
N ASN A 227 4.23 -22.19 -9.38
CA ASN A 227 3.58 -22.71 -8.17
C ASN A 227 4.59 -23.35 -7.20
N THR A 228 5.81 -22.83 -7.13
CA THR A 228 6.81 -23.25 -6.14
C THR A 228 6.24 -23.10 -4.72
N ILE A 229 6.43 -24.12 -3.88
CA ILE A 229 6.05 -24.16 -2.47
C ILE A 229 7.22 -23.68 -1.62
N TRP A 230 6.96 -22.77 -0.70
CA TRP A 230 7.94 -22.12 0.15
C TRP A 230 7.61 -22.34 1.62
N ASN A 231 8.64 -22.57 2.46
CA ASN A 231 8.53 -22.19 3.85
C ASN A 231 8.58 -20.65 3.94
N VAL A 232 7.63 -20.05 4.66
CA VAL A 232 7.54 -18.59 4.80
C VAL A 232 7.73 -18.09 6.23
N ALA A 233 8.23 -18.95 7.12
CA ALA A 233 8.62 -18.58 8.47
C ALA A 233 7.49 -17.83 9.21
N SER A 234 7.81 -16.66 9.76
CA SER A 234 6.88 -15.82 10.52
C SER A 234 5.71 -15.23 9.74
N LEU A 235 5.63 -15.37 8.41
CA LEU A 235 4.39 -15.05 7.67
C LEU A 235 3.21 -15.96 8.04
N THR A 236 3.46 -17.01 8.82
CA THR A 236 2.43 -17.81 9.48
C THR A 236 1.58 -17.00 10.48
N LYS A 237 2.17 -16.00 11.15
CA LYS A 237 1.47 -15.20 12.18
C LYS A 237 0.26 -14.45 11.63
N PRO A 238 0.34 -13.75 10.48
CA PRO A 238 -0.83 -13.22 9.79
C PRO A 238 -1.96 -14.23 9.53
N ILE A 239 -1.65 -15.47 9.12
CA ILE A 239 -2.67 -16.52 8.92
C ILE A 239 -3.33 -16.86 10.25
N THR A 240 -2.56 -17.08 11.31
CA THR A 240 -3.09 -17.35 12.66
C THR A 240 -3.95 -16.20 13.16
N ALA A 241 -3.51 -14.96 12.96
CA ALA A 241 -4.22 -13.76 13.35
C ALA A 241 -5.56 -13.66 12.64
N ILE A 242 -5.60 -13.76 11.31
CA ILE A 242 -6.84 -13.69 10.55
C ILE A 242 -7.78 -14.87 10.86
N THR A 243 -7.24 -16.08 11.06
CA THR A 243 -8.03 -17.24 11.52
C THR A 243 -8.74 -16.93 12.83
N THR A 244 -8.03 -16.33 13.78
CA THR A 244 -8.57 -15.92 15.08
C THR A 244 -9.58 -14.78 14.95
N LEU A 245 -9.27 -13.75 14.15
CA LEU A 245 -10.12 -12.58 13.97
C LEU A 245 -11.43 -12.91 13.23
N LYS A 246 -11.45 -13.93 12.37
CA LYS A 246 -12.69 -14.48 11.79
C LYS A 246 -13.54 -15.20 12.84
N LEU A 247 -12.94 -15.88 13.82
CA LEU A 247 -13.67 -16.44 14.96
C LEU A 247 -14.25 -15.32 15.85
N VAL A 248 -13.51 -14.24 16.05
CA VAL A 248 -14.01 -13.04 16.77
C VAL A 248 -15.17 -12.39 16.01
N SER A 249 -15.02 -12.18 14.71
CA SER A 249 -16.07 -11.57 13.87
C SER A 249 -17.35 -12.39 13.83
N SER A 250 -17.27 -13.71 14.02
CA SER A 250 -18.43 -14.60 14.12
C SER A 250 -18.98 -14.78 15.54
N GLY A 251 -18.44 -14.05 16.53
CA GLY A 251 -18.86 -14.11 17.93
C GLY A 251 -18.48 -15.41 18.65
N LYS A 252 -17.61 -16.25 18.05
CA LYS A 252 -17.16 -17.54 18.64
C LYS A 252 -15.94 -17.39 19.54
N TRP A 253 -15.27 -16.24 19.45
CA TRP A 253 -14.09 -15.90 20.22
C TRP A 253 -14.16 -14.42 20.65
N ASP A 254 -13.50 -14.08 21.73
CA ASP A 254 -13.43 -12.70 22.24
C ASP A 254 -11.96 -12.28 22.28
N LEU A 255 -11.67 -11.06 21.78
CA LEU A 255 -10.32 -10.51 21.79
C LEU A 255 -9.77 -10.30 23.20
N ASP A 256 -10.66 -9.97 24.14
CA ASP A 256 -10.31 -9.43 25.44
C ASP A 256 -10.65 -10.40 26.59
N GLU A 257 -11.13 -11.60 26.26
CA GLU A 257 -11.30 -12.65 27.25
C GLU A 257 -9.95 -13.26 27.69
N PRO A 258 -9.75 -13.45 29.01
CA PRO A 258 -8.53 -14.08 29.51
C PRO A 258 -8.31 -15.51 29.00
N LEU A 259 -7.15 -15.75 28.41
CA LEU A 259 -6.82 -17.02 27.75
C LEU A 259 -6.65 -18.20 28.72
N TYR A 260 -6.35 -17.94 29.99
CA TYR A 260 -6.18 -18.99 31.00
C TYR A 260 -7.44 -19.85 31.20
N LYS A 261 -8.61 -19.31 30.85
CA LYS A 261 -9.88 -20.07 30.86
C LYS A 261 -9.85 -21.28 29.93
N TYR A 262 -9.03 -21.22 28.88
CA TYR A 262 -8.91 -22.26 27.87
C TYR A 262 -7.64 -23.07 28.04
N TRP A 263 -6.50 -22.42 28.27
CA TRP A 263 -5.22 -23.08 28.38
C TRP A 263 -4.31 -22.38 29.37
N THR A 264 -3.62 -23.14 30.22
CA THR A 264 -2.56 -22.63 31.11
C THR A 264 -1.29 -23.44 30.85
N ASP A 265 -0.19 -22.75 30.53
CA ASP A 265 1.12 -23.40 30.37
C ASP A 265 1.69 -23.73 31.77
N PRO A 266 2.18 -24.97 32.00
CA PRO A 266 2.70 -25.39 33.30
C PRO A 266 3.83 -24.50 33.84
N ASP A 267 4.64 -23.91 32.97
CA ASP A 267 5.77 -23.07 33.39
C ASP A 267 5.34 -21.79 34.10
N ILE A 268 4.12 -21.30 33.83
CA ILE A 268 3.59 -20.03 34.37
C ILE A 268 2.29 -20.21 35.17
N ALA A 269 1.93 -21.44 35.55
CA ALA A 269 0.64 -21.76 36.16
C ALA A 269 0.37 -21.02 37.49
N ASN A 270 1.43 -20.64 38.20
CA ASN A 270 1.33 -19.92 39.48
C ASN A 270 1.60 -18.41 39.35
N ASP A 271 1.87 -17.91 38.14
CA ASP A 271 2.19 -16.50 37.93
C ASP A 271 0.90 -15.66 37.84
N PRO A 272 0.73 -14.60 38.65
CA PRO A 272 -0.47 -13.78 38.62
C PRO A 272 -0.74 -13.09 37.27
N TYR A 273 0.29 -12.87 36.45
CA TYR A 273 0.16 -12.24 35.13
C TYR A 273 -0.55 -13.13 34.10
N LEU A 274 -0.69 -14.45 34.34
CA LEU A 274 -1.44 -15.32 33.43
C LEU A 274 -2.89 -14.83 33.22
N LYS A 275 -3.49 -14.19 34.23
CA LYS A 275 -4.86 -13.67 34.17
C LYS A 275 -5.02 -12.43 33.28
N LEU A 276 -3.90 -11.80 32.93
CA LEU A 276 -3.87 -10.62 32.08
C LEU A 276 -3.77 -10.99 30.60
N LEU A 277 -3.39 -12.21 30.25
CA LEU A 277 -3.22 -12.61 28.85
C LEU A 277 -4.56 -12.69 28.13
N THR A 278 -4.71 -11.89 27.09
CA THR A 278 -5.84 -11.92 26.14
C THR A 278 -5.34 -12.15 24.72
N THR A 279 -6.24 -12.48 23.79
CA THR A 279 -5.89 -12.58 22.37
C THR A 279 -5.37 -11.27 21.82
N ARG A 280 -5.94 -10.12 22.22
CA ARG A 280 -5.44 -8.79 21.82
C ARG A 280 -3.98 -8.60 22.20
N ILE A 281 -3.63 -8.97 23.43
CA ILE A 281 -2.25 -8.89 23.95
C ILE A 281 -1.31 -9.83 23.20
N VAL A 282 -1.76 -11.02 22.83
CA VAL A 282 -0.97 -11.95 22.00
C VAL A 282 -0.71 -11.37 20.61
N LEU A 283 -1.77 -11.01 19.89
CA LEU A 283 -1.68 -10.60 18.49
C LEU A 283 -0.91 -9.28 18.29
N SER A 284 -0.79 -8.47 19.34
CA SER A 284 0.00 -7.23 19.34
C SER A 284 1.40 -7.37 19.96
N HIS A 285 1.85 -8.59 20.27
CA HIS A 285 3.16 -8.86 20.88
C HIS A 285 3.41 -8.13 22.21
N GLN A 286 2.40 -8.12 23.09
CA GLN A 286 2.47 -7.48 24.40
C GLN A 286 2.39 -8.48 25.55
N THR A 287 2.62 -9.77 25.29
CA THR A 287 2.46 -10.86 26.28
C THR A 287 3.43 -10.78 27.45
N GLY A 288 4.59 -10.14 27.28
CA GLY A 288 5.70 -10.28 28.21
C GLY A 288 6.53 -11.54 28.00
N PHE A 289 6.17 -12.43 27.06
CA PHE A 289 6.91 -13.66 26.81
C PHE A 289 8.16 -13.44 25.96
N PRO A 290 9.21 -14.28 26.10
CA PRO A 290 10.33 -14.31 25.16
C PRO A 290 9.86 -14.66 23.73
N ASN A 291 10.75 -14.51 22.74
CA ASN A 291 10.44 -15.02 21.40
C ASN A 291 10.21 -16.53 21.42
N TRP A 292 11.18 -17.24 21.99
CA TRP A 292 11.13 -18.68 22.20
C TRP A 292 11.66 -19.04 23.57
N ARG A 293 11.02 -19.97 24.28
CA ARG A 293 11.44 -20.37 25.63
C ARG A 293 12.84 -20.99 25.65
N PHE A 294 13.28 -21.60 24.55
CA PHE A 294 14.64 -22.14 24.47
C PHE A 294 15.74 -21.06 24.48
N LEU A 295 15.41 -19.78 24.27
CA LEU A 295 16.35 -18.67 24.44
C LEU A 295 16.58 -18.33 25.91
N ASN A 296 15.68 -18.74 26.81
CA ASN A 296 15.89 -18.59 28.24
C ASN A 296 16.95 -19.59 28.73
N LYS A 297 17.74 -19.18 29.74
CA LYS A 297 18.68 -20.07 30.43
C LYS A 297 17.98 -21.30 31.02
N SER A 298 16.78 -21.10 31.57
CA SER A 298 15.95 -22.17 32.14
C SER A 298 15.29 -23.08 31.10
N LYS A 299 15.27 -22.67 29.81
CA LYS A 299 14.48 -23.30 28.73
C LYS A 299 12.97 -23.36 29.01
N LYS A 300 12.48 -22.61 29.99
CA LYS A 300 11.07 -22.52 30.40
C LYS A 300 10.46 -21.19 30.00
N LEU A 301 9.14 -21.17 29.84
CA LEU A 301 8.40 -19.93 29.60
C LEU A 301 8.36 -19.07 30.88
N ASP A 302 8.52 -17.76 30.74
CA ASP A 302 8.44 -16.79 31.84
C ASP A 302 7.94 -15.43 31.32
N PHE A 303 7.50 -14.57 32.24
CA PHE A 303 7.18 -13.17 31.94
C PHE A 303 8.42 -12.29 32.13
N LYS A 304 8.82 -11.57 31.07
CA LYS A 304 9.88 -10.55 31.08
C LYS A 304 9.38 -9.19 31.55
N PHE A 305 8.08 -8.95 31.43
CA PHE A 305 7.39 -7.74 31.89
C PHE A 305 5.89 -8.03 32.03
N LYS A 306 5.17 -7.09 32.67
CA LYS A 306 3.72 -7.18 32.84
C LYS A 306 2.99 -7.13 31.47
N PRO A 307 2.12 -8.10 31.14
CA PRO A 307 1.39 -8.08 29.88
C PRO A 307 0.66 -6.76 29.60
N GLY A 308 0.67 -6.31 28.34
CA GLY A 308 0.02 -5.07 27.89
C GLY A 308 0.77 -3.77 28.19
N THR A 309 2.00 -3.84 28.74
CA THR A 309 2.76 -2.64 29.12
C THR A 309 3.92 -2.29 28.19
N LYS A 310 4.41 -3.25 27.40
CA LYS A 310 5.55 -3.09 26.48
C LYS A 310 5.38 -4.00 25.26
N TYR A 311 6.09 -3.66 24.19
CA TYR A 311 6.26 -4.52 23.03
C TYR A 311 7.46 -5.46 23.20
N GLN A 312 7.26 -6.74 22.88
CA GLN A 312 8.34 -7.69 22.64
C GLN A 312 7.84 -8.80 21.71
N TYR A 313 8.46 -8.90 20.53
CA TYR A 313 8.12 -9.91 19.54
C TYR A 313 8.20 -11.33 20.15
N SER A 314 7.10 -12.08 20.02
CA SER A 314 6.91 -13.35 20.72
C SER A 314 6.22 -14.43 19.89
N GLY A 315 6.98 -15.44 19.45
CA GLY A 315 6.46 -16.69 18.91
C GLY A 315 5.72 -17.52 19.96
N GLU A 316 6.24 -17.57 21.20
CA GLU A 316 5.57 -18.23 22.34
C GLU A 316 4.18 -17.66 22.62
N GLY A 317 3.96 -16.35 22.42
CA GLY A 317 2.65 -15.75 22.53
C GLY A 317 1.65 -16.37 21.55
N PHE A 318 2.04 -16.49 20.27
CA PHE A 318 1.22 -17.10 19.23
C PHE A 318 0.99 -18.60 19.51
N GLU A 319 2.00 -19.34 19.98
CA GLU A 319 1.84 -20.74 20.40
C GLU A 319 0.90 -20.89 21.59
N TYR A 320 0.92 -19.97 22.55
CA TYR A 320 -0.02 -19.95 23.66
C TYR A 320 -1.46 -19.77 23.15
N LEU A 321 -1.67 -18.84 22.21
CA LEU A 321 -2.97 -18.63 21.57
C LEU A 321 -3.43 -19.86 20.78
N ARG A 322 -2.52 -20.53 20.05
CA ARG A 322 -2.82 -21.80 19.37
C ARG A 322 -3.41 -22.81 20.35
N LYS A 323 -2.71 -23.09 21.44
CA LYS A 323 -3.15 -24.07 22.45
C LYS A 323 -4.51 -23.69 23.05
N ALA A 324 -4.75 -22.41 23.31
CA ALA A 324 -6.04 -21.92 23.80
C ALA A 324 -7.17 -22.14 22.77
N LEU A 325 -6.94 -21.82 21.50
CA LEU A 325 -7.90 -22.05 20.42
C LEU A 325 -8.19 -23.54 20.23
N GLU A 326 -7.16 -24.38 20.12
CA GLU A 326 -7.33 -25.81 19.91
C GLU A 326 -8.06 -26.47 21.08
N LYS A 327 -7.78 -26.03 22.31
CA LYS A 327 -8.46 -26.53 23.52
C LYS A 327 -9.94 -26.13 23.57
N LYS A 328 -10.30 -24.92 23.15
CA LYS A 328 -11.70 -24.48 23.09
C LYS A 328 -12.49 -25.15 21.98
N PHE A 329 -11.91 -25.24 20.78
CA PHE A 329 -12.64 -25.68 19.58
C PHE A 329 -12.51 -27.17 19.31
N HIS A 330 -11.64 -27.89 20.02
CA HIS A 330 -11.32 -29.30 19.77
C HIS A 330 -10.94 -29.56 18.30
N LYS A 331 -10.20 -28.61 17.72
CA LYS A 331 -9.71 -28.63 16.33
C LYS A 331 -8.29 -28.13 16.31
N THR A 332 -7.43 -28.70 15.47
CA THR A 332 -6.07 -28.22 15.28
C THR A 332 -6.07 -26.85 14.59
N LEU A 333 -4.98 -26.10 14.73
CA LEU A 333 -4.82 -24.84 13.99
C LEU A 333 -4.93 -25.03 12.47
N GLU A 334 -4.34 -26.11 11.94
CA GLU A 334 -4.46 -26.51 10.53
C GLU A 334 -5.93 -26.64 10.11
N GLN A 335 -6.77 -27.31 10.91
CA GLN A 335 -8.19 -27.46 10.62
C GLN A 335 -8.95 -26.13 10.70
N LEU A 336 -8.59 -25.26 11.64
CA LEU A 336 -9.21 -23.93 11.77
C LEU A 336 -8.83 -23.02 10.60
N ALA A 337 -7.53 -22.92 10.28
CA ALA A 337 -7.01 -22.11 9.17
C ALA A 337 -7.52 -22.61 7.82
N SER A 338 -7.52 -23.94 7.61
CA SER A 338 -8.10 -24.55 6.42
C SER A 338 -9.57 -24.12 6.25
N LYS A 339 -10.38 -24.25 7.31
CA LYS A 339 -11.81 -23.96 7.20
C LYS A 339 -12.15 -22.48 7.05
N LEU A 340 -11.39 -21.61 7.71
CA LEU A 340 -11.71 -20.18 7.84
C LEU A 340 -10.96 -19.31 6.84
N VAL A 341 -9.82 -19.77 6.33
CA VAL A 341 -8.93 -18.99 5.47
C VAL A 341 -8.67 -19.73 4.15
N PHE A 342 -8.13 -20.94 4.18
CA PHE A 342 -7.63 -21.58 2.95
C PHE A 342 -8.75 -22.02 1.99
N GLU A 343 -9.73 -22.79 2.46
CA GLU A 343 -10.85 -23.26 1.62
C GLU A 343 -11.66 -22.08 1.03
N PRO A 344 -12.09 -21.07 1.81
CA PRO A 344 -12.95 -20.01 1.29
C PRO A 344 -12.31 -19.17 0.18
N ILE A 345 -10.99 -18.98 0.21
CA ILE A 345 -10.26 -18.16 -0.78
C ILE A 345 -9.38 -18.98 -1.70
N LYS A 346 -9.56 -20.31 -1.72
CA LYS A 346 -8.91 -21.28 -2.62
C LYS A 346 -7.37 -21.24 -2.55
N MET A 347 -6.84 -21.25 -1.34
CA MET A 347 -5.42 -21.48 -1.08
C MET A 347 -5.14 -22.98 -1.05
N ASN A 348 -5.11 -23.61 -2.23
CA ASN A 348 -5.10 -25.08 -2.35
C ASN A 348 -3.71 -25.70 -2.10
N ASP A 349 -2.64 -24.92 -2.19
CA ASP A 349 -1.24 -25.32 -1.99
C ASP A 349 -0.70 -24.78 -0.66
N SER A 350 -1.58 -24.52 0.31
CA SER A 350 -1.22 -23.97 1.62
C SER A 350 -1.55 -24.93 2.77
N GLN A 351 -0.59 -25.13 3.68
CA GLN A 351 -0.74 -25.98 4.87
C GLN A 351 0.26 -25.59 5.97
N LEU A 352 -0.10 -25.84 7.24
CA LEU A 352 0.71 -25.55 8.43
C LEU A 352 1.46 -26.76 8.98
N ILE A 353 1.37 -27.91 8.32
CA ILE A 353 2.04 -29.15 8.75
C ILE A 353 2.75 -29.81 7.59
N TRP A 354 3.83 -30.51 7.89
CA TRP A 354 4.49 -31.40 6.96
C TRP A 354 3.79 -32.76 6.91
N ASN A 355 3.24 -33.11 5.75
CA ASN A 355 2.55 -34.38 5.52
C ASN A 355 2.79 -34.88 4.08
N ASP A 356 2.24 -36.05 3.75
CA ASP A 356 2.44 -36.71 2.46
C ASP A 356 1.71 -36.03 1.28
N LYS A 357 0.95 -34.95 1.53
CA LYS A 357 0.28 -34.16 0.48
C LYS A 357 1.21 -33.13 -0.16
N ILE A 358 2.36 -32.83 0.44
CA ILE A 358 3.32 -31.87 -0.11
C ILE A 358 3.94 -32.47 -1.36
N ASP A 359 3.80 -31.76 -2.47
CA ASP A 359 4.53 -32.07 -3.69
C ASP A 359 5.99 -31.57 -3.57
N LEU A 360 6.86 -32.47 -3.10
CA LEU A 360 8.29 -32.18 -2.92
C LEU A 360 9.02 -31.84 -4.23
N SER A 361 8.42 -32.12 -5.40
CA SER A 361 9.02 -31.72 -6.68
C SER A 361 9.00 -30.20 -6.89
N ARG A 362 8.10 -29.50 -6.18
CA ARG A 362 7.91 -28.04 -6.25
C ARG A 362 8.38 -27.30 -5.00
N TYR A 363 8.95 -27.99 -4.02
CA TYR A 363 9.41 -27.38 -2.78
C TYR A 363 10.76 -26.67 -2.97
N ALA A 364 10.82 -25.37 -2.65
CA ALA A 364 12.06 -24.61 -2.66
C ALA A 364 12.98 -25.03 -1.50
N ILE A 365 14.16 -25.56 -1.83
CA ILE A 365 15.23 -25.81 -0.88
C ILE A 365 15.82 -24.47 -0.43
N ASN A 366 16.07 -24.35 0.87
CA ASN A 366 16.64 -23.16 1.48
C ASN A 366 18.17 -23.25 1.52
N TYR A 367 18.86 -22.13 1.34
CA TYR A 367 20.31 -22.09 1.23
C TYR A 367 20.96 -21.11 2.22
N ASP A 368 22.15 -21.44 2.69
CA ASP A 368 23.01 -20.48 3.36
C ASP A 368 23.65 -19.49 2.35
N ASN A 369 24.30 -18.45 2.86
CA ASN A 369 24.96 -17.44 2.01
C ASN A 369 26.20 -17.96 1.22
N LYS A 370 26.60 -19.22 1.43
CA LYS A 370 27.67 -19.91 0.69
C LYS A 370 27.12 -20.85 -0.38
N GLY A 371 25.79 -21.01 -0.46
CA GLY A 371 25.12 -21.90 -1.39
C GLY A 371 25.00 -23.36 -0.91
N ASN A 372 25.20 -23.62 0.38
CA ASN A 372 24.93 -24.93 0.98
C ASN A 372 23.43 -25.06 1.28
N ALA A 373 22.84 -26.20 0.95
CA ALA A 373 21.44 -26.46 1.22
C ALA A 373 21.20 -26.77 2.70
N TYR A 374 20.12 -26.23 3.25
CA TYR A 374 19.56 -26.65 4.53
C TYR A 374 18.58 -27.82 4.34
N GLU A 375 18.59 -28.74 5.31
CA GLU A 375 17.58 -29.80 5.38
C GLU A 375 16.22 -29.20 5.78
N PRO A 376 15.13 -29.53 5.08
CA PRO A 376 13.81 -29.05 5.45
C PRO A 376 13.38 -29.55 6.83
N VAL A 377 12.84 -28.64 7.64
CA VAL A 377 12.21 -29.01 8.92
C VAL A 377 10.82 -29.58 8.64
N LYS A 378 10.58 -30.83 9.07
CA LYS A 378 9.36 -31.58 8.73
C LYS A 378 8.41 -31.69 9.92
N ASN A 379 7.88 -30.56 10.38
CA ASN A 379 7.01 -30.49 11.55
C ASN A 379 5.62 -31.08 11.28
N LYS A 380 5.22 -32.12 12.02
CA LYS A 380 3.89 -32.75 11.88
C LYS A 380 2.79 -32.09 12.73
N THR A 381 3.15 -31.09 13.52
CA THR A 381 2.24 -30.32 14.37
C THR A 381 2.41 -28.86 14.00
N ALA A 382 1.29 -28.16 13.78
CA ALA A 382 1.33 -26.76 13.39
C ALA A 382 1.92 -25.89 14.50
N ASN A 383 2.75 -24.93 14.09
CA ASN A 383 3.15 -23.79 14.91
C ASN A 383 2.32 -22.57 14.49
N ALA A 384 1.84 -21.78 15.44
CA ALA A 384 1.06 -20.57 15.14
C ALA A 384 1.92 -19.39 14.70
N ALA A 385 3.22 -19.49 14.89
CA ALA A 385 4.18 -18.45 14.62
C ALA A 385 5.10 -18.77 13.43
N ASP A 386 5.06 -19.99 12.91
CA ASP A 386 5.99 -20.59 11.95
C ASP A 386 5.34 -21.80 11.22
N ASP A 387 6.04 -22.47 10.30
CA ASP A 387 5.64 -23.72 9.61
C ASP A 387 4.62 -23.60 8.47
N LEU A 388 4.17 -22.39 8.08
CA LEU A 388 3.35 -22.24 6.87
C LEU A 388 4.17 -22.60 5.63
N LEU A 389 3.68 -23.61 4.91
CA LEU A 389 4.05 -23.89 3.54
C LEU A 389 3.00 -23.31 2.61
N THR A 390 3.40 -22.51 1.63
CA THR A 390 2.48 -21.82 0.70
C THR A 390 3.16 -21.52 -0.63
N THR A 391 2.38 -21.11 -1.63
CA THR A 391 2.87 -20.48 -2.87
C THR A 391 2.70 -18.96 -2.81
N ILE A 392 3.36 -18.24 -3.73
CA ILE A 392 3.13 -16.80 -3.94
C ILE A 392 1.67 -16.53 -4.29
N GLU A 393 1.07 -17.38 -5.13
CA GLU A 393 -0.32 -17.21 -5.57
C GLU A 393 -1.27 -17.29 -4.39
N ASP A 394 -1.14 -18.31 -3.54
CA ASP A 394 -2.03 -18.52 -2.40
C ASP A 394 -1.85 -17.44 -1.33
N TYR A 395 -0.61 -17.09 -0.99
CA TYR A 395 -0.39 -16.00 -0.03
C TYR A 395 -0.85 -14.65 -0.62
N GLY A 396 -0.74 -14.45 -1.93
CA GLY A 396 -1.32 -13.30 -2.63
C GLY A 396 -2.85 -13.24 -2.53
N LYS A 397 -3.56 -14.37 -2.66
CA LYS A 397 -5.01 -14.47 -2.42
C LYS A 397 -5.36 -14.13 -0.97
N PHE A 398 -4.57 -14.61 -0.01
CA PHE A 398 -4.72 -14.25 1.40
C PHE A 398 -4.62 -12.73 1.61
N LEU A 399 -3.59 -12.10 1.05
CA LEU A 399 -3.41 -10.65 1.15
C LEU A 399 -4.54 -9.87 0.46
N CYS A 400 -5.10 -10.38 -0.64
CA CYS A 400 -6.29 -9.80 -1.27
C CYS A 400 -7.54 -9.94 -0.38
N SER A 401 -7.70 -11.05 0.35
CA SER A 401 -8.76 -11.20 1.35
C SER A 401 -8.60 -10.18 2.48
N VAL A 402 -7.38 -9.94 2.95
CA VAL A 402 -7.10 -8.97 4.02
C VAL A 402 -7.37 -7.54 3.57
N ILE A 403 -6.85 -7.13 2.40
CA ILE A 403 -6.97 -5.75 1.89
C ILE A 403 -8.43 -5.36 1.59
N ASN A 404 -9.29 -6.34 1.28
CA ASN A 404 -10.72 -6.15 1.06
C ASN A 404 -11.57 -6.45 2.31
N SER A 405 -10.94 -6.71 3.47
CA SER A 405 -11.61 -7.00 4.74
C SER A 405 -12.60 -8.18 4.68
N GLU A 406 -12.32 -9.19 3.84
CA GLU A 406 -13.23 -10.31 3.63
C GLU A 406 -13.34 -11.23 4.87
N GLY A 407 -14.57 -11.41 5.36
CA GLY A 407 -14.86 -12.27 6.50
C GLY A 407 -14.57 -11.63 7.87
N LEU A 408 -14.21 -10.34 7.92
CA LEU A 408 -14.09 -9.58 9.16
C LEU A 408 -15.23 -8.57 9.29
N SER A 409 -15.76 -8.41 10.50
CA SER A 409 -16.66 -7.29 10.79
C SER A 409 -15.89 -5.98 10.76
N LYS A 410 -16.56 -4.86 10.45
CA LYS A 410 -15.92 -3.53 10.44
C LYS A 410 -15.17 -3.24 11.75
N LYS A 411 -15.80 -3.51 12.89
CA LYS A 411 -15.18 -3.31 14.21
C LYS A 411 -13.88 -4.09 14.35
N VAL A 412 -13.88 -5.37 13.97
CA VAL A 412 -12.69 -6.24 14.09
C VAL A 412 -11.59 -5.82 13.12
N PHE A 413 -11.94 -5.38 11.92
CA PHE A 413 -10.97 -4.84 10.96
C PHE A 413 -10.35 -3.51 11.46
N ASP A 414 -11.16 -2.63 12.04
CA ASP A 414 -10.68 -1.39 12.67
C ASP A 414 -9.75 -1.72 13.87
N ASP A 415 -10.14 -2.67 14.72
CA ASP A 415 -9.31 -3.17 15.84
C ASP A 415 -7.97 -3.75 15.35
N MET A 416 -7.99 -4.50 14.24
CA MET A 416 -6.80 -5.10 13.63
C MET A 416 -5.79 -4.06 13.16
N ASN A 417 -6.29 -2.94 12.62
CA ASN A 417 -5.48 -1.86 12.05
C ASN A 417 -5.19 -0.72 13.03
N ALA A 418 -5.72 -0.77 14.26
CA ALA A 418 -5.41 0.22 15.28
C ALA A 418 -3.96 0.08 15.77
N HIS A 419 -3.35 1.20 16.15
CA HIS A 419 -2.00 1.24 16.73
C HIS A 419 -2.00 0.65 18.14
N GLN A 420 -1.98 -0.69 18.26
CA GLN A 420 -2.05 -1.38 19.56
C GLN A 420 -0.80 -1.11 20.40
N VAL A 421 0.37 -1.04 19.74
CA VAL A 421 1.64 -0.69 20.39
C VAL A 421 2.61 -0.06 19.40
N THR A 422 3.39 0.91 19.87
CA THR A 422 4.48 1.53 19.07
C THR A 422 5.72 0.63 19.11
N THR A 423 6.30 0.33 17.95
CA THR A 423 7.55 -0.45 17.84
C THR A 423 8.73 0.42 17.46
N LYS A 424 8.48 1.46 16.65
CA LYS A 424 9.44 2.48 16.23
C LYS A 424 8.69 3.77 15.91
N LYS A 425 9.41 4.88 15.70
CA LYS A 425 8.80 6.10 15.15
C LYS A 425 8.08 5.76 13.84
N ASP A 426 6.82 6.18 13.71
CA ASP A 426 5.95 5.96 12.55
C ASP A 426 5.72 4.46 12.21
N LYS A 427 6.02 3.55 13.16
CA LYS A 427 5.80 2.10 13.04
C LYS A 427 5.13 1.53 14.29
N TYR A 428 4.07 0.79 14.08
CA TYR A 428 3.25 0.19 15.13
C TYR A 428 3.05 -1.29 14.87
N PHE A 429 2.54 -2.00 15.88
CA PHE A 429 1.99 -3.34 15.70
C PHE A 429 0.48 -3.28 15.94
N GLY A 430 -0.28 -3.83 15.00
CA GLY A 430 -1.72 -4.06 15.10
C GLY A 430 -2.03 -5.43 15.69
N LEU A 431 -3.10 -6.07 15.21
CA LEU A 431 -3.40 -7.46 15.56
C LEU A 431 -2.86 -8.41 14.49
N GLY A 432 -1.61 -8.86 14.65
CA GLY A 432 -0.94 -9.80 13.76
C GLY A 432 -0.20 -9.19 12.57
N PHE A 433 -0.15 -7.86 12.48
CA PHE A 433 0.48 -7.12 11.40
C PHE A 433 1.30 -5.95 11.94
N GLU A 434 2.45 -5.69 11.32
CA GLU A 434 3.12 -4.40 11.44
C GLU A 434 2.34 -3.34 10.67
N ILE A 435 2.31 -2.12 11.19
CA ILE A 435 1.66 -0.95 10.60
C ILE A 435 2.73 0.12 10.38
N TYR A 436 2.90 0.51 9.13
CA TYR A 436 3.76 1.62 8.72
C TYR A 436 2.87 2.82 8.44
N ASP A 437 2.95 3.83 9.31
CA ASP A 437 2.12 5.03 9.22
C ASP A 437 2.81 6.08 8.34
N PHE A 438 2.15 6.48 7.25
CA PHE A 438 2.64 7.53 6.34
C PHE A 438 2.03 8.90 6.65
N GLY A 439 1.19 9.00 7.69
CA GLY A 439 0.41 10.18 8.03
C GLY A 439 -0.84 10.35 7.16
N ASN A 440 -1.72 11.28 7.56
CA ASN A 440 -2.96 11.61 6.84
C ASN A 440 -3.89 10.41 6.57
N GLY A 441 -3.84 9.39 7.44
CA GLY A 441 -4.62 8.16 7.31
C GLY A 441 -4.12 7.22 6.21
N GLU A 442 -2.92 7.43 5.67
CA GLU A 442 -2.25 6.49 4.77
C GLU A 442 -1.32 5.59 5.56
N TYR A 443 -1.42 4.28 5.33
CA TYR A 443 -0.57 3.30 6.01
C TYR A 443 -0.38 2.05 5.14
N ALA A 444 0.65 1.29 5.46
CA ALA A 444 0.83 -0.07 4.95
C ALA A 444 0.76 -1.10 6.08
N LEU A 445 0.20 -2.26 5.79
CA LEU A 445 0.29 -3.45 6.62
C LEU A 445 1.42 -4.33 6.10
N SER A 446 2.18 -4.92 7.01
CA SER A 446 3.30 -5.79 6.67
C SER A 446 3.51 -6.89 7.69
N HIS A 447 4.27 -7.89 7.28
CA HIS A 447 4.98 -8.79 8.18
C HIS A 447 6.19 -9.35 7.41
N GLY A 448 7.29 -9.59 8.11
CA GLY A 448 8.46 -10.31 7.59
C GLY A 448 8.52 -11.75 8.08
N GLY A 449 9.25 -12.60 7.38
CA GLY A 449 9.57 -13.96 7.80
C GLY A 449 11.04 -14.27 7.55
N ALA A 450 11.72 -14.81 8.58
CA ALA A 450 13.12 -15.17 8.50
C ALA A 450 13.40 -16.45 9.30
N ASP A 451 13.97 -17.45 8.63
CA ASP A 451 14.55 -18.69 9.18
C ASP A 451 15.88 -18.96 8.47
N GLN A 452 16.52 -20.10 8.77
CA GLN A 452 17.70 -20.56 8.02
C GLN A 452 17.36 -20.72 6.52
N GLY A 453 18.01 -19.89 5.70
CA GLY A 453 17.82 -19.82 4.27
C GLY A 453 16.43 -19.35 3.81
N VAL A 454 15.67 -18.66 4.66
CA VAL A 454 14.34 -18.12 4.32
C VAL A 454 14.34 -16.63 4.58
N GLN A 455 13.98 -15.84 3.56
CA GLN A 455 13.68 -14.43 3.72
C GLN A 455 12.41 -14.11 2.93
N THR A 456 11.36 -13.74 3.64
CA THR A 456 10.05 -13.41 3.07
C THR A 456 9.49 -12.10 3.62
N LEU A 457 8.69 -11.40 2.82
CA LEU A 457 8.12 -10.11 3.18
C LEU A 457 6.86 -9.84 2.36
N PHE A 458 5.91 -9.11 2.94
CA PHE A 458 4.89 -8.44 2.14
C PHE A 458 4.62 -7.03 2.64
N PHE A 459 4.07 -6.21 1.75
CA PHE A 459 3.39 -4.96 2.09
C PHE A 459 2.07 -4.88 1.34
N ILE A 460 1.01 -4.47 2.03
CA ILE A 460 -0.26 -4.09 1.41
C ILE A 460 -0.67 -2.70 1.88
N LEU A 461 -1.27 -1.93 0.99
CA LEU A 461 -1.74 -0.57 1.23
C LEU A 461 -3.27 -0.55 1.13
N PRO A 462 -4.02 -0.65 2.24
CA PRO A 462 -5.47 -0.78 2.21
C PRO A 462 -6.19 0.35 1.46
N LYS A 463 -5.71 1.59 1.60
CA LYS A 463 -6.33 2.77 0.98
C LYS A 463 -6.23 2.76 -0.55
N THR A 464 -5.04 2.45 -1.10
CA THR A 464 -4.80 2.42 -2.56
C THR A 464 -5.07 1.04 -3.17
N LYS A 465 -5.34 0.04 -2.33
CA LYS A 465 -5.52 -1.37 -2.68
C LYS A 465 -4.34 -1.96 -3.48
N GLN A 466 -3.13 -1.54 -3.15
CA GLN A 466 -1.89 -2.04 -3.76
C GLN A 466 -1.17 -2.99 -2.81
N GLY A 467 -0.27 -3.82 -3.34
CA GLY A 467 0.59 -4.63 -2.50
C GLY A 467 1.64 -5.42 -3.26
N LEU A 468 2.61 -5.91 -2.51
CA LEU A 468 3.75 -6.69 -2.97
C LEU A 468 4.01 -7.81 -1.96
N VAL A 469 4.19 -9.04 -2.45
CA VAL A 469 4.69 -10.17 -1.68
C VAL A 469 5.97 -10.69 -2.33
N VAL A 470 6.98 -10.99 -1.51
CA VAL A 470 8.32 -11.38 -1.95
C VAL A 470 8.80 -12.57 -1.12
N PHE A 471 9.15 -13.68 -1.78
CA PHE A 471 9.78 -14.85 -1.15
C PHE A 471 11.15 -15.13 -1.76
N THR A 472 12.13 -15.45 -0.90
CA THR A 472 13.47 -15.89 -1.31
C THR A 472 13.95 -17.03 -0.41
N ASN A 473 14.82 -17.88 -0.96
CA ASN A 473 15.32 -19.11 -0.30
C ASN A 473 16.81 -19.03 0.03
N VAL A 474 17.29 -17.87 0.50
CA VAL A 474 18.69 -17.69 0.96
C VAL A 474 18.77 -16.76 2.17
N ASP A 475 19.74 -17.01 3.08
CA ASP A 475 19.93 -16.28 4.34
C ASP A 475 19.93 -14.75 4.20
N ASP A 476 20.61 -14.24 3.15
CA ASP A 476 20.76 -12.83 2.86
C ASP A 476 19.81 -12.34 1.76
N GLY A 477 18.72 -13.09 1.52
CA GLY A 477 17.73 -12.80 0.49
C GLY A 477 17.06 -11.43 0.64
N TYR A 478 17.03 -10.87 1.86
CA TYR A 478 16.50 -9.54 2.14
C TYR A 478 17.18 -8.41 1.33
N LYS A 479 18.38 -8.64 0.77
CA LYS A 479 19.08 -7.67 -0.07
C LYS A 479 18.28 -7.25 -1.32
N VAL A 480 17.34 -8.08 -1.77
CA VAL A 480 16.48 -7.77 -2.93
C VAL A 480 15.33 -6.83 -2.61
N TYR A 481 14.98 -6.68 -1.33
CA TYR A 481 13.74 -5.99 -0.94
C TYR A 481 13.72 -4.54 -1.36
N LYS A 482 14.84 -3.82 -1.18
CA LYS A 482 14.93 -2.40 -1.54
C LYS A 482 14.56 -2.19 -3.01
N ASP A 483 15.22 -2.91 -3.92
CA ASP A 483 15.01 -2.72 -5.36
C ASP A 483 13.58 -3.10 -5.78
N LEU A 484 13.01 -4.16 -5.19
CA LEU A 484 11.63 -4.58 -5.45
C LEU A 484 10.59 -3.57 -4.93
N LEU A 485 10.79 -3.04 -3.72
CA LEU A 485 9.89 -2.04 -3.13
C LEU A 485 9.89 -0.76 -3.97
N LEU A 486 11.07 -0.30 -4.35
CA LEU A 486 11.25 0.89 -5.17
C LEU A 486 10.63 0.71 -6.57
N HIS A 487 10.77 -0.48 -7.17
CA HIS A 487 10.20 -0.78 -8.49
C HIS A 487 8.67 -0.89 -8.48
N TYR A 488 8.12 -1.69 -7.56
CA TYR A 488 6.71 -2.05 -7.59
C TYR A 488 5.81 -1.12 -6.79
N LEU A 489 6.33 -0.46 -5.74
CA LEU A 489 5.56 0.45 -4.88
C LEU A 489 5.98 1.91 -5.03
N GLY A 490 7.05 2.22 -5.79
CA GLY A 490 7.46 3.59 -6.10
C GLY A 490 7.68 4.46 -4.86
N GLU A 491 7.01 5.61 -4.81
CA GLU A 491 7.06 6.53 -3.65
C GLU A 491 6.65 5.86 -2.34
N ASN A 492 5.65 4.96 -2.38
CA ASN A 492 5.25 4.21 -1.18
C ASN A 492 6.34 3.24 -0.75
N GLY A 493 7.05 2.62 -1.71
CA GLY A 493 8.24 1.82 -1.43
C GLY A 493 9.33 2.63 -0.73
N GLN A 494 9.58 3.86 -1.20
CA GLN A 494 10.54 4.76 -0.57
C GLN A 494 10.12 5.15 0.86
N LYS A 495 8.84 5.46 1.11
CA LYS A 495 8.33 5.75 2.46
C LYS A 495 8.56 4.59 3.43
N LEU A 496 8.35 3.35 2.96
CA LEU A 496 8.62 2.14 3.76
C LEU A 496 10.09 2.03 4.14
N ILE A 497 10.99 2.22 3.17
CA ILE A 497 12.45 2.18 3.38
C ILE A 497 12.88 3.28 4.35
N ASP A 498 12.32 4.48 4.23
CA ASP A 498 12.60 5.62 5.11
C ASP A 498 12.22 5.30 6.56
N ILE A 499 11.06 4.69 6.82
CA ILE A 499 10.64 4.30 8.17
C ILE A 499 11.57 3.22 8.75
N GLU A 500 12.04 2.28 7.93
CA GLU A 500 12.96 1.24 8.40
C GLU A 500 14.38 1.76 8.68
N THR A 501 14.84 2.77 7.94
CA THR A 501 16.24 3.22 7.99
C THR A 501 16.50 4.46 8.86
N LYS A 502 15.48 5.26 9.18
CA LYS A 502 15.55 6.37 10.15
C LYS A 502 15.47 5.87 11.58
#